data_AF-A0A8J4Q7G6-F1
#
_entry.id   AF-A0A8J4Q7G6-F1
#
_cell.length_a   1.000
_cell.length_b   1.000
_cell.length_c   1.000
_cell.angle_alpha   90.00
_cell.angle_beta   90.00
_cell.angle_gamma   90.00
#
_symmetry.space_group_name_H-M   'P 1'
#
loop_
_entity.id
_entity.type
_entity.pdbx_description
1 polymer ?
#
loop_
_entity_poly.entity_id
_entity_poly.type
_entity_poly.pdbx_seq_one_letter_code
_entity_poly.pdbx_strand_id
1 'polypeptide(L)'
;MMNRTISINRDLNLHELDLGGMIIFFKVRGKTKYVLFKGSSLEDLTDLFLVTFPEYTKDTLTPFVIKHRHTKTLYELDDISDLYSGCTLEMRKNTSDAMSEGYRRPYVYTGFESNKIVVVMVGLPASGKTYIARKVRNLLNWMGVPAKLFTVGDYRRTRVGAKQPSEFFDPGNIDASRVRLHMAVAAIDDMMDWLDSGSTAGIYDATNLTVERRQLILSRCHREGIEKVLFVESVIKDKKKVENNMIENWKSSPDYQNHTEEEAIKHFRERLAYYDKEYVSVDNSTNLQYIKLYDVGKKVVANNITGYLPSRIMFLLMNLHLNPRPIWLCRSGQSEWESSGRKGGDTELTAEGENFSHKLAAWVEENIKNNEEVTIWTSTYKRSIRTAQYIPHPKVHVRALDDLDRGEWQGLTREDILKTTPEEFGAHNDDKLNYRIPRGECYLDVIQRLESVILELERTKNTSLIVSHPAPLRCLYGYMTGEPIEKFPDINIPLNTIISLLPTAYGCEVKTYKLM
;
A
#
# COMPACT_ATOMS: atom_id res chain seq x y z
N MET A 1 -28.24 50.87 -11.99
CA MET A 1 -26.85 51.17 -11.63
C MET A 1 -26.61 50.76 -10.18
N MET A 2 -26.06 49.56 -9.98
CA MET A 2 -25.33 49.19 -8.78
C MET A 2 -24.21 48.28 -9.28
N ASN A 3 -23.02 48.85 -9.46
CA ASN A 3 -21.82 48.11 -9.82
C ASN A 3 -21.43 47.25 -8.60
N ARG A 4 -21.69 45.94 -8.68
CA ARG A 4 -21.01 44.96 -7.82
C ARG A 4 -19.64 44.73 -8.42
N THR A 5 -18.62 45.37 -7.86
CA THR A 5 -17.23 45.19 -8.23
C THR A 5 -16.80 43.78 -7.82
N ILE A 6 -16.72 42.85 -8.78
CA ILE A 6 -16.09 41.54 -8.59
C ILE A 6 -14.59 41.74 -8.82
N SER A 7 -13.81 41.83 -7.74
CA SER A 7 -12.36 41.98 -7.81
C SER A 7 -11.70 40.62 -8.10
N ILE A 8 -11.14 40.47 -9.29
CA ILE A 8 -10.20 39.39 -9.61
C ILE A 8 -8.81 39.89 -9.20
N ASN A 9 -8.40 39.67 -7.96
CA ASN A 9 -7.04 40.01 -7.52
C ASN A 9 -6.13 38.78 -7.66
N ARG A 10 -5.13 38.90 -8.54
CA ARG A 10 -3.98 37.98 -8.66
C ARG A 10 -2.89 38.24 -7.61
N ASP A 11 -3.03 39.28 -6.79
CA ASP A 11 -2.14 39.62 -5.68
C ASP A 11 -2.97 40.14 -4.51
N LEU A 12 -3.32 39.27 -3.56
CA LEU A 12 -4.03 39.64 -2.33
C LEU A 12 -3.01 39.89 -1.21
N ASN A 13 -2.85 41.15 -0.81
CA ASN A 13 -2.12 41.52 0.40
C ASN A 13 -2.77 40.87 1.63
N LEU A 14 -1.96 40.36 2.55
CA LEU A 14 -2.35 39.68 3.81
C LEU A 14 -3.38 40.45 4.67
N HIS A 15 -3.59 41.75 4.42
CA HIS A 15 -4.56 42.60 5.11
C HIS A 15 -6.02 42.49 4.62
N GLU A 16 -6.32 41.86 3.46
CA GLU A 16 -7.71 41.69 2.97
C GLU A 16 -8.41 40.40 3.45
N LEU A 17 -7.69 39.50 4.13
CA LEU A 17 -8.20 38.23 4.66
C LEU A 17 -9.12 38.37 5.90
N ASP A 18 -9.24 39.58 6.46
CA ASP A 18 -10.08 39.89 7.62
C ASP A 18 -11.55 40.23 7.26
N LEU A 19 -11.93 40.15 5.98
CA LEU A 19 -13.25 40.54 5.47
C LEU A 19 -14.14 39.33 5.11
N GLY A 20 -14.54 38.54 6.10
CA GLY A 20 -15.81 37.77 6.15
C GLY A 20 -16.16 36.77 5.04
N GLY A 21 -15.26 36.43 4.12
CA GLY A 21 -15.51 35.48 3.02
C GLY A 21 -14.99 34.07 3.30
N MET A 22 -15.59 33.07 2.65
CA MET A 22 -15.13 31.67 2.68
C MET A 22 -14.11 31.42 1.57
N ILE A 23 -12.96 30.84 1.90
CA ILE A 23 -11.99 30.41 0.88
C ILE A 23 -12.49 29.08 0.31
N ILE A 24 -12.77 29.00 -0.98
CA ILE A 24 -13.20 27.76 -1.64
C ILE A 24 -12.31 27.45 -2.84
N PHE A 25 -12.25 26.19 -3.25
CA PHE A 25 -11.44 25.74 -4.38
C PHE A 25 -12.34 25.21 -5.50
N PHE A 26 -12.20 25.73 -6.71
CA PHE A 26 -12.78 25.13 -7.90
C PHE A 26 -11.77 24.20 -8.55
N LYS A 27 -12.19 22.95 -8.81
CA LYS A 27 -11.39 21.94 -9.50
C LYS A 27 -12.05 21.58 -10.83
N VAL A 28 -11.37 21.90 -11.93
CA VAL A 28 -11.87 21.73 -13.29
C VAL A 28 -10.77 21.17 -14.18
N ARG A 29 -11.01 20.01 -14.80
CA ARG A 29 -10.07 19.35 -15.74
C ARG A 29 -8.63 19.28 -15.21
N GLY A 30 -8.48 18.91 -13.94
CA GLY A 30 -7.18 18.80 -13.25
C GLY A 30 -6.52 20.11 -12.84
N LYS A 31 -7.14 21.27 -13.11
CA LYS A 31 -6.70 22.58 -12.62
C LYS A 31 -7.52 22.97 -11.39
N THR A 32 -6.83 23.39 -10.34
CA THR A 32 -7.46 23.91 -9.13
C THR A 32 -7.16 25.40 -8.98
N LYS A 33 -8.19 26.20 -8.74
CA LYS A 33 -8.08 27.63 -8.42
C LYS A 33 -8.84 27.91 -7.14
N TYR A 34 -8.23 28.67 -6.23
CA TYR A 34 -8.93 29.15 -5.03
C TYR A 34 -9.60 30.49 -5.32
N VAL A 35 -10.72 30.74 -4.64
CA VAL A 35 -11.46 32.01 -4.70
C VAL A 35 -11.99 32.35 -3.32
N LEU A 36 -12.19 33.65 -3.07
CA LEU A 36 -12.87 34.14 -1.88
C LEU A 36 -14.37 34.31 -2.19
N PHE A 37 -15.19 33.42 -1.65
CA PHE A 37 -16.64 33.47 -1.82
C PHE A 37 -17.31 34.28 -0.71
N LYS A 38 -18.04 35.33 -1.10
CA LYS A 38 -18.84 36.20 -0.22
C LYS A 38 -20.33 36.16 -0.53
N GLY A 39 -20.75 35.31 -1.47
CA GLY A 39 -22.14 35.19 -1.89
C GLY A 39 -23.00 34.41 -0.90
N SER A 40 -24.30 34.40 -1.15
CA SER A 40 -25.28 33.68 -0.31
C SER A 40 -26.22 32.80 -1.13
N SER A 41 -25.92 32.57 -2.41
CA SER A 41 -26.73 31.76 -3.31
C SER A 41 -25.88 30.93 -4.27
N LEU A 42 -26.46 29.87 -4.83
CA LEU A 42 -25.84 29.08 -5.91
C LEU A 42 -25.62 29.90 -7.19
N GLU A 43 -26.43 30.95 -7.41
CA GLU A 43 -26.25 31.86 -8.54
C GLU A 43 -24.99 32.72 -8.35
N ASP A 44 -24.76 33.28 -7.15
CA ASP A 44 -23.52 34.01 -6.85
C ASP A 44 -22.28 33.12 -7.03
N LEU A 45 -22.39 31.84 -6.65
CA LEU A 45 -21.32 30.85 -6.82
C LEU A 45 -21.06 30.56 -8.30
N THR A 46 -22.11 30.44 -9.09
CA THR A 46 -22.06 30.22 -10.54
C THR A 46 -21.43 31.41 -11.26
N ASP A 47 -21.83 32.63 -10.92
CA ASP A 47 -21.27 33.83 -11.49
C ASP A 47 -19.77 33.97 -11.13
N LEU A 48 -19.39 33.66 -9.88
CA LEU A 48 -17.99 33.62 -9.46
C LEU A 48 -17.18 32.57 -10.23
N PHE A 49 -17.76 31.40 -10.51
CA PHE A 49 -17.13 30.37 -11.32
C PHE A 49 -16.85 30.86 -12.74
N LEU A 50 -17.83 31.46 -13.41
CA LEU A 50 -17.70 31.95 -14.79
C LEU A 50 -16.67 33.07 -14.92
N VAL A 51 -16.52 33.90 -13.88
CA VAL A 51 -15.43 34.89 -13.81
C VAL A 51 -14.07 34.21 -13.67
N THR A 52 -13.99 33.12 -12.92
CA THR A 52 -12.76 32.38 -12.65
C THR A 52 -12.30 31.51 -13.83
N PHE A 53 -13.26 30.99 -14.59
CA PHE A 53 -13.07 30.17 -15.80
C PHE A 53 -13.91 30.73 -16.95
N PRO A 54 -13.45 31.82 -17.61
CA PRO A 54 -14.20 32.49 -18.68
C PRO A 54 -14.39 31.63 -19.94
N GLU A 55 -13.71 30.49 -20.03
CA GLU A 55 -13.93 29.49 -21.08
C GLU A 55 -15.26 28.72 -20.97
N TYR A 56 -15.99 28.85 -19.85
CA TYR A 56 -17.31 28.23 -19.65
C TYR A 56 -18.44 29.26 -19.80
N THR A 57 -19.62 28.77 -20.16
CA THR A 57 -20.89 29.53 -20.17
C THR A 57 -21.94 28.85 -19.28
N LYS A 58 -23.01 29.59 -18.91
CA LYS A 58 -24.15 29.05 -18.12
C LYS A 58 -24.73 27.77 -18.74
N ASP A 59 -24.74 27.65 -20.06
CA ASP A 59 -25.28 26.48 -20.77
C ASP A 59 -24.35 25.25 -20.74
N THR A 60 -23.06 25.45 -20.44
CA THR A 60 -22.05 24.37 -20.39
C THR A 60 -21.73 23.88 -18.98
N LEU A 61 -22.33 24.50 -17.96
CA LEU A 61 -22.11 24.18 -16.56
C LEU A 61 -22.81 22.88 -16.17
N THR A 62 -22.08 21.99 -15.52
CA THR A 62 -22.65 20.83 -14.82
C THR A 62 -22.66 21.08 -13.32
N PRO A 63 -23.49 20.37 -12.53
CA PRO A 63 -23.53 20.52 -11.08
C PRO A 63 -22.15 20.34 -10.44
N PHE A 64 -21.85 21.17 -9.43
CA PHE A 64 -20.66 21.00 -8.61
C PHE A 64 -20.84 19.84 -7.65
N VAL A 65 -19.79 19.07 -7.45
CA VAL A 65 -19.70 18.02 -6.43
C VAL A 65 -18.86 18.55 -5.27
N ILE A 66 -19.38 18.40 -4.06
CA ILE A 66 -18.69 18.77 -2.82
C ILE A 66 -18.49 17.53 -1.95
N LYS A 67 -17.39 17.53 -1.17
CA LYS A 67 -17.14 16.52 -0.13
C LYS A 67 -17.64 17.01 1.21
N HIS A 68 -18.58 16.29 1.82
CA HIS A 68 -19.13 16.64 3.13
C HIS A 68 -18.01 16.74 4.19
N ARG A 69 -18.08 17.76 5.05
CA ARG A 69 -17.01 18.09 6.00
C ARG A 69 -16.71 16.94 6.97
N HIS A 70 -17.75 16.26 7.46
CA HIS A 70 -17.62 15.23 8.51
C HIS A 70 -17.59 13.81 7.95
N THR A 71 -18.62 13.43 7.20
CA THR A 71 -18.81 12.08 6.67
C THR A 71 -17.89 11.76 5.50
N LYS A 72 -17.27 12.78 4.87
CA LYS A 72 -16.40 12.64 3.70
C LYS A 72 -17.09 12.07 2.45
N THR A 73 -18.42 11.96 2.45
CA THR A 73 -19.22 11.57 1.27
C THR A 73 -19.20 12.68 0.22
N LEU A 74 -19.12 12.28 -1.05
CA LEU A 74 -19.23 13.16 -2.20
C LEU A 74 -20.69 13.21 -2.66
N TYR A 75 -21.20 14.40 -2.93
CA TYR A 75 -22.57 14.63 -3.39
C TYR A 75 -22.66 15.92 -4.20
N GLU A 76 -23.71 16.04 -5.00
CA GLU A 76 -23.97 17.26 -5.77
C GLU A 76 -24.37 18.39 -4.82
N LEU A 77 -23.79 19.56 -5.00
CA LEU A 77 -24.09 20.75 -4.20
C LEU A 77 -25.44 21.32 -4.65
N ASP A 78 -26.45 21.13 -3.82
CA ASP A 78 -27.82 21.62 -3.99
C ASP A 78 -28.18 22.72 -2.98
N ASP A 79 -27.46 22.83 -1.86
CA ASP A 79 -27.58 23.92 -0.88
C ASP A 79 -26.24 24.67 -0.69
N ILE A 80 -26.29 26.00 -0.73
CA ILE A 80 -25.11 26.84 -0.49
C ILE A 80 -24.62 26.77 0.97
N SER A 81 -25.48 26.38 1.92
CA SER A 81 -25.10 26.23 3.34
C SER A 81 -24.08 25.12 3.57
N ASP A 82 -23.92 24.22 2.60
CA ASP A 82 -22.98 23.10 2.68
C ASP A 82 -21.54 23.52 2.34
N LEU A 83 -21.35 24.73 1.83
CA LEU A 83 -20.01 25.30 1.64
C LEU A 83 -19.33 25.50 3.00
N TYR A 84 -18.04 25.20 3.03
CA TYR A 84 -17.18 25.48 4.18
C TYR A 84 -15.82 25.95 3.69
N SER A 85 -15.16 26.81 4.47
CA SER A 85 -13.83 27.30 4.11
C SER A 85 -12.86 26.12 3.94
N GLY A 86 -12.22 26.05 2.77
CA GLY A 86 -11.32 25.00 2.34
C GLY A 86 -11.98 23.85 1.61
N CYS A 87 -13.27 23.93 1.26
CA CYS A 87 -13.93 22.91 0.44
C CYS A 87 -13.47 22.99 -1.02
N THR A 88 -13.40 21.82 -1.67
CA THR A 88 -13.17 21.72 -3.11
C THR A 88 -14.48 21.39 -3.80
N LEU A 89 -14.85 22.22 -4.77
CA LEU A 89 -15.97 22.06 -5.68
C LEU A 89 -15.44 21.52 -7.00
N GLU A 90 -15.79 20.28 -7.29
CA GLU A 90 -15.38 19.60 -8.53
C GLU A 90 -16.53 19.61 -9.53
N MET A 91 -16.28 20.08 -10.74
CA MET A 91 -17.32 20.09 -11.78
C MET A 91 -17.45 18.69 -12.39
N ARG A 92 -18.68 18.15 -12.47
CA ARG A 92 -18.93 16.76 -12.91
C ARG A 92 -18.47 16.56 -14.36
N LYS A 93 -17.68 15.52 -14.61
CA LYS A 93 -17.17 15.16 -15.95
C LYS A 93 -18.33 14.68 -16.84
N ASN A 94 -18.47 15.25 -18.03
CA ASN A 94 -19.19 14.56 -19.10
C ASN A 94 -18.43 13.29 -19.48
N THR A 95 -19.13 12.23 -19.87
CA THR A 95 -18.55 10.90 -20.18
C THR A 95 -17.43 10.93 -21.23
N SER A 96 -17.34 11.99 -22.05
CA SER A 96 -16.24 12.23 -23.00
C SER A 96 -14.93 12.72 -22.37
N ASP A 97 -14.97 13.39 -21.21
CA ASP A 97 -13.80 13.99 -20.55
C ASP A 97 -13.02 12.96 -19.71
N ALA A 98 -13.56 11.76 -19.51
CA ALA A 98 -12.89 10.66 -18.82
C ALA A 98 -11.75 10.03 -19.63
N MET A 99 -11.75 10.20 -20.96
CA MET A 99 -10.76 9.59 -21.85
C MET A 99 -9.47 10.41 -22.03
N SER A 100 -9.40 11.63 -21.51
CA SER A 100 -8.28 12.55 -21.73
C SER A 100 -7.55 12.99 -20.45
N GLU A 101 -7.70 12.27 -19.34
CA GLU A 101 -6.72 12.40 -18.25
C GLU A 101 -5.47 11.60 -18.64
N GLY A 102 -4.55 12.31 -19.31
CA GLY A 102 -3.25 11.78 -19.67
C GLY A 102 -2.58 11.09 -18.49
N TYR A 103 -1.91 9.98 -18.80
CA TYR A 103 -1.00 9.23 -17.94
C TYR A 103 -0.40 10.11 -16.84
N ARG A 104 -0.90 9.97 -15.60
CA ARG A 104 -0.18 10.50 -14.43
C ARG A 104 1.19 9.84 -14.45
N ARG A 105 2.25 10.65 -14.49
CA ARG A 105 3.63 10.17 -14.52
C ARG A 105 3.84 9.19 -13.36
N PRO A 106 4.60 8.09 -13.55
CA PRO A 106 4.85 7.12 -12.49
C PRO A 106 5.43 7.81 -11.25
N TYR A 107 4.86 7.43 -10.10
CA TYR A 107 4.88 8.16 -8.84
C TYR A 107 6.25 8.20 -8.14
N VAL A 108 7.19 7.32 -8.50
CA VAL A 108 8.59 7.37 -8.03
C VAL A 108 9.49 6.98 -9.18
N TYR A 109 10.03 7.97 -9.90
CA TYR A 109 11.12 7.73 -10.83
C TYR A 109 12.41 7.56 -10.03
N THR A 110 12.78 6.32 -9.72
CA THR A 110 14.11 6.02 -9.15
C THR A 110 15.23 6.33 -10.14
N GLY A 111 14.92 6.56 -11.43
CA GLY A 111 15.92 6.83 -12.45
C GLY A 111 16.77 5.64 -12.88
N PHE A 112 16.59 4.48 -12.25
CA PHE A 112 17.52 3.37 -12.44
C PHE A 112 17.07 2.32 -13.45
N GLU A 113 15.77 2.12 -13.72
CA GLU A 113 15.33 1.11 -14.71
C GLU A 113 14.03 1.49 -15.44
N SER A 114 14.11 1.71 -16.76
CA SER A 114 12.96 1.86 -17.66
C SER A 114 12.42 0.53 -18.20
N ASN A 115 13.07 -0.59 -17.88
CA ASN A 115 12.79 -1.88 -18.51
C ASN A 115 11.76 -2.67 -17.70
N LYS A 116 10.82 -3.31 -18.40
CA LYS A 116 9.86 -4.26 -17.83
C LYS A 116 10.60 -5.41 -17.13
N ILE A 117 10.10 -5.86 -15.99
CA ILE A 117 10.60 -7.03 -15.25
C ILE A 117 9.50 -8.06 -15.05
N VAL A 118 9.82 -9.33 -15.29
CA VAL A 118 8.96 -10.47 -14.98
C VAL A 118 9.62 -11.31 -13.89
N VAL A 119 8.91 -11.49 -12.76
CA VAL A 119 9.34 -12.36 -11.67
C VAL A 119 8.58 -13.68 -11.77
N VAL A 120 9.28 -14.80 -11.93
CA VAL A 120 8.68 -16.13 -12.10
C VAL A 120 8.92 -16.96 -10.85
N MET A 121 7.84 -17.29 -10.14
CA MET A 121 7.94 -18.15 -8.96
C MET A 121 8.18 -19.61 -9.36
N VAL A 122 9.04 -20.31 -8.63
CA VAL A 122 9.34 -21.75 -8.84
C VAL A 122 9.31 -22.48 -7.50
N GLY A 123 8.79 -23.71 -7.50
CA GLY A 123 8.85 -24.59 -6.34
C GLY A 123 7.57 -25.37 -6.07
N LEU A 124 7.69 -26.42 -5.27
CA LEU A 124 6.61 -27.35 -4.94
C LEU A 124 5.43 -26.66 -4.21
N PRO A 125 4.22 -27.22 -4.21
CA PRO A 125 3.14 -26.75 -3.33
C PRO A 125 3.59 -26.62 -1.87
N ALA A 126 2.96 -25.71 -1.11
CA ALA A 126 3.31 -25.42 0.29
C ALA A 126 4.76 -24.93 0.56
N SER A 127 5.49 -24.46 -0.46
CA SER A 127 6.81 -23.84 -0.31
C SER A 127 6.79 -22.32 0.02
N GLY A 128 5.62 -21.73 0.22
CA GLY A 128 5.49 -20.29 0.52
C GLY A 128 5.62 -19.34 -0.67
N LYS A 129 5.57 -19.83 -1.93
CA LYS A 129 5.67 -19.01 -3.15
C LYS A 129 4.71 -17.82 -3.15
N THR A 130 3.43 -18.04 -2.94
CA THR A 130 2.41 -16.97 -2.97
C THR A 130 2.66 -15.91 -1.90
N TYR A 131 3.15 -16.30 -0.72
CA TYR A 131 3.58 -15.36 0.31
C TYR A 131 4.76 -14.50 -0.16
N ILE A 132 5.82 -15.15 -0.67
CA ILE A 132 7.01 -14.48 -1.20
C ILE A 132 6.64 -13.53 -2.36
N ALA A 133 5.81 -14.01 -3.29
CA ALA A 133 5.36 -13.25 -4.46
C ALA A 133 4.59 -11.99 -4.06
N ARG A 134 3.72 -12.07 -3.03
CA ARG A 134 3.03 -10.89 -2.49
C ARG A 134 4.00 -9.93 -1.81
N LYS A 135 4.99 -10.41 -1.06
CA LYS A 135 6.01 -9.54 -0.44
C LYS A 135 6.84 -8.80 -1.50
N VAL A 136 7.24 -9.49 -2.56
CA VAL A 136 7.90 -8.86 -3.72
C VAL A 136 7.01 -7.81 -4.38
N ARG A 137 5.73 -8.12 -4.62
CA ARG A 137 4.75 -7.16 -5.15
C ARG A 137 4.64 -5.92 -4.28
N ASN A 138 4.50 -6.10 -2.97
CA ASN A 138 4.33 -4.99 -2.02
C ASN A 138 5.58 -4.11 -1.98
N LEU A 139 6.79 -4.69 -2.03
CA LEU A 139 8.04 -3.94 -2.14
C LEU A 139 8.10 -3.11 -3.44
N LEU A 140 7.79 -3.72 -4.59
CA LEU A 140 7.84 -3.00 -5.86
C LEU A 140 6.83 -1.84 -5.88
N ASN A 141 5.59 -2.08 -5.45
CA ASN A 141 4.59 -1.01 -5.34
C ASN A 141 5.01 0.07 -4.33
N TRP A 142 5.61 -0.30 -3.21
CA TRP A 142 6.17 0.63 -2.22
C TRP A 142 7.25 1.53 -2.83
N MET A 143 8.09 0.98 -3.69
CA MET A 143 9.11 1.72 -4.43
C MET A 143 8.53 2.53 -5.61
N GLY A 144 7.20 2.59 -5.76
CA GLY A 144 6.50 3.27 -6.85
C GLY A 144 6.61 2.57 -8.20
N VAL A 145 6.95 1.27 -8.22
CA VAL A 145 6.99 0.42 -9.42
C VAL A 145 5.68 -0.36 -9.52
N PRO A 146 4.78 -0.05 -10.48
CA PRO A 146 3.50 -0.74 -10.61
C PRO A 146 3.70 -2.24 -10.86
N ALA A 147 3.32 -3.04 -9.87
CA ALA A 147 3.50 -4.48 -9.85
C ALA A 147 2.18 -5.22 -9.58
N LYS A 148 1.92 -6.24 -10.41
CA LYS A 148 0.73 -7.10 -10.30
C LYS A 148 1.11 -8.58 -10.20
N LEU A 149 0.35 -9.31 -9.41
CA LEU A 149 0.50 -10.75 -9.19
C LEU A 149 -0.49 -11.52 -10.08
N PHE A 150 0.01 -12.54 -10.79
CA PHE A 150 -0.74 -13.42 -11.67
C PHE A 150 -0.64 -14.85 -11.16
N THR A 151 -1.60 -15.25 -10.32
CA THR A 151 -1.62 -16.57 -9.67
C THR A 151 -2.35 -17.58 -10.55
N VAL A 152 -1.66 -18.52 -11.18
CA VAL A 152 -2.28 -19.53 -12.06
C VAL A 152 -3.36 -20.37 -11.34
N GLY A 153 -3.21 -20.53 -10.03
CA GLY A 153 -4.22 -21.17 -9.18
C GLY A 153 -5.60 -20.50 -9.22
N ASP A 154 -5.66 -19.17 -9.39
CA ASP A 154 -6.91 -18.39 -9.51
C ASP A 154 -7.59 -18.64 -10.86
N TYR A 155 -6.86 -18.61 -11.96
CA TYR A 155 -7.38 -18.90 -13.31
C TYR A 155 -8.01 -20.30 -13.37
N ARG A 156 -7.32 -21.29 -12.81
CA ARG A 156 -7.87 -22.65 -12.65
C ARG A 156 -9.15 -22.63 -11.83
N ARG A 157 -9.17 -21.97 -10.66
CA ARG A 157 -10.37 -21.91 -9.79
C ARG A 157 -11.57 -21.30 -10.51
N THR A 158 -11.37 -20.23 -11.25
CA THR A 158 -12.42 -19.55 -12.02
C THR A 158 -13.01 -20.46 -13.10
N ARG A 159 -12.19 -21.30 -13.73
CA ARG A 159 -12.64 -22.10 -14.88
C ARG A 159 -13.13 -23.50 -14.55
N VAL A 160 -12.47 -24.19 -13.63
CA VAL A 160 -12.79 -25.60 -13.27
C VAL A 160 -13.22 -25.76 -11.82
N GLY A 161 -13.30 -24.68 -11.04
CA GLY A 161 -13.67 -24.74 -9.63
C GLY A 161 -12.51 -25.08 -8.69
N ALA A 162 -12.72 -24.87 -7.39
CA ALA A 162 -11.68 -25.00 -6.37
C ALA A 162 -11.45 -26.44 -5.88
N LYS A 163 -12.44 -27.32 -6.01
CA LYS A 163 -12.44 -28.69 -5.45
C LYS A 163 -12.01 -29.74 -6.47
N GLN A 164 -10.77 -29.65 -6.91
CA GLN A 164 -10.20 -30.63 -7.84
C GLN A 164 -9.57 -31.82 -7.10
N PRO A 165 -9.80 -33.07 -7.54
CA PRO A 165 -9.22 -34.26 -6.92
C PRO A 165 -7.69 -34.30 -7.11
N SER A 166 -6.95 -35.08 -6.32
CA SER A 166 -5.47 -35.04 -6.36
C SER A 166 -4.92 -35.54 -7.69
N GLU A 167 -5.62 -36.46 -8.36
CA GLU A 167 -5.36 -37.00 -9.70
C GLU A 167 -5.46 -35.94 -10.80
N PHE A 168 -6.17 -34.83 -10.56
CA PHE A 168 -6.14 -33.68 -11.46
C PHE A 168 -4.74 -33.07 -11.57
N PHE A 169 -3.84 -33.34 -10.61
CA PHE A 169 -2.46 -32.87 -10.63
C PHE A 169 -1.44 -33.91 -11.08
N ASP A 170 -1.89 -35.12 -11.43
CA ASP A 170 -1.02 -36.17 -11.95
C ASP A 170 -0.42 -35.74 -13.30
N PRO A 171 0.91 -35.76 -13.45
CA PRO A 171 1.61 -35.68 -14.74
C PRO A 171 1.06 -36.64 -15.81
N GLY A 172 0.68 -37.86 -15.40
CA GLY A 172 0.14 -38.88 -16.31
C GLY A 172 -1.25 -38.56 -16.86
N ASN A 173 -1.97 -37.63 -16.24
CA ASN A 173 -3.29 -37.20 -16.68
C ASN A 173 -3.15 -36.13 -17.79
N ILE A 174 -3.18 -36.57 -19.05
CA ILE A 174 -2.95 -35.74 -20.23
C ILE A 174 -4.00 -34.63 -20.35
N ASP A 175 -5.28 -34.94 -20.10
CA ASP A 175 -6.37 -33.97 -20.22
C ASP A 175 -6.28 -32.90 -19.15
N ALA A 176 -6.05 -33.28 -17.88
CA ALA A 176 -5.84 -32.31 -16.81
C ALA A 176 -4.58 -31.46 -17.07
N SER A 177 -3.50 -32.06 -17.58
CA SER A 177 -2.27 -31.36 -17.95
C SER A 177 -2.51 -30.31 -19.04
N ARG A 178 -3.33 -30.61 -20.05
CA ARG A 178 -3.75 -29.63 -21.08
C ARG A 178 -4.55 -28.49 -20.48
N VAL A 179 -5.50 -28.78 -19.59
CA VAL A 179 -6.27 -27.74 -18.87
C VAL A 179 -5.34 -26.83 -18.06
N ARG A 180 -4.42 -27.41 -17.26
CA ARG A 180 -3.43 -26.65 -16.47
C ARG A 180 -2.52 -25.80 -17.37
N LEU A 181 -2.11 -26.32 -18.53
CA LEU A 181 -1.35 -25.57 -19.53
C LEU A 181 -2.15 -24.38 -20.07
N HIS A 182 -3.42 -24.57 -20.42
CA HIS A 182 -4.26 -23.48 -20.89
C HIS A 182 -4.43 -22.37 -19.83
N MET A 183 -4.55 -22.71 -18.54
CA MET A 183 -4.64 -21.72 -17.44
C MET A 183 -3.32 -20.96 -17.25
N ALA A 184 -2.20 -21.67 -17.38
CA ALA A 184 -0.90 -21.05 -17.32
C ALA A 184 -0.67 -20.07 -18.48
N VAL A 185 -1.12 -20.39 -19.70
CA VAL A 185 -1.03 -19.50 -20.87
C VAL A 185 -1.93 -18.29 -20.71
N ALA A 186 -3.19 -18.47 -20.30
CA ALA A 186 -4.10 -17.34 -20.05
C ALA A 186 -3.52 -16.34 -19.03
N ALA A 187 -2.91 -16.84 -17.95
CA ALA A 187 -2.25 -15.99 -16.97
C ALA A 187 -0.99 -15.27 -17.50
N ILE A 188 -0.30 -15.85 -18.49
CA ILE A 188 0.82 -15.20 -19.17
C ILE A 188 0.29 -14.08 -20.07
N ASP A 189 -0.78 -14.33 -20.83
CA ASP A 189 -1.36 -13.35 -21.74
C ASP A 189 -1.87 -12.11 -20.97
N ASP A 190 -2.63 -12.30 -19.89
CA ASP A 190 -3.06 -11.22 -19.00
C ASP A 190 -1.88 -10.44 -18.38
N MET A 191 -0.75 -11.12 -18.15
CA MET A 191 0.47 -10.48 -17.66
C MET A 191 1.14 -9.63 -18.72
N MET A 192 1.15 -10.05 -19.99
CA MET A 192 1.67 -9.26 -21.10
C MET A 192 0.79 -8.04 -21.35
N ASP A 193 -0.54 -8.20 -21.37
CA ASP A 193 -1.48 -7.08 -21.51
C ASP A 193 -1.29 -6.03 -20.41
N TRP A 194 -1.06 -6.46 -19.16
CA TRP A 194 -0.73 -5.57 -18.06
C TRP A 194 0.57 -4.79 -18.30
N LEU A 195 1.64 -5.46 -18.74
CA LEU A 195 2.90 -4.81 -19.02
C LEU A 195 2.79 -3.84 -20.21
N ASP A 196 1.97 -4.18 -21.21
CA ASP A 196 1.73 -3.34 -22.39
C ASP A 196 0.87 -2.11 -22.10
N SER A 197 0.07 -2.13 -21.03
CA SER A 197 -0.67 -0.95 -20.56
C SER A 197 0.22 0.20 -20.04
N GLY A 198 1.54 -0.02 -19.95
CA GLY A 198 2.52 0.94 -19.43
C GLY A 198 3.03 0.61 -18.02
N SER A 199 2.74 -0.58 -17.50
CA SER A 199 3.23 -1.05 -16.20
C SER A 199 4.61 -1.69 -16.29
N THR A 200 5.35 -1.72 -15.18
CA THR A 200 6.77 -2.11 -15.19
C THR A 200 7.01 -3.54 -14.70
N ALA A 201 6.15 -4.10 -13.83
CA ALA A 201 6.42 -5.38 -13.20
C ALA A 201 5.25 -6.38 -13.24
N GLY A 202 5.53 -7.60 -13.69
CA GLY A 202 4.62 -8.75 -13.65
C GLY A 202 5.20 -9.87 -12.78
N ILE A 203 4.42 -10.40 -11.85
CA ILE A 203 4.83 -11.51 -10.98
C ILE A 203 3.97 -12.73 -11.31
N TYR A 204 4.59 -13.76 -11.87
CA TYR A 204 3.94 -14.98 -12.31
C TYR A 204 4.05 -16.07 -11.24
N ASP A 205 2.97 -16.32 -10.50
CA ASP A 205 2.91 -17.29 -9.40
C ASP A 205 2.29 -18.62 -9.86
N ALA A 206 3.17 -19.60 -10.06
CA ALA A 206 2.86 -20.99 -10.35
C ALA A 206 3.97 -21.91 -9.81
N THR A 207 3.83 -23.23 -10.00
CA THR A 207 4.86 -24.18 -9.57
C THR A 207 6.09 -24.19 -10.47
N ASN A 208 5.92 -24.06 -11.79
CA ASN A 208 6.99 -23.92 -12.79
C ASN A 208 8.14 -24.94 -12.66
N LEU A 209 7.77 -26.20 -12.39
CA LEU A 209 8.70 -27.26 -11.98
C LEU A 209 9.56 -27.83 -13.11
N THR A 210 9.09 -27.79 -14.35
CA THR A 210 9.80 -28.37 -15.50
C THR A 210 10.59 -27.31 -16.29
N VAL A 211 11.62 -27.75 -17.01
CA VAL A 211 12.42 -26.87 -17.88
C VAL A 211 11.57 -26.31 -19.01
N GLU A 212 10.71 -27.12 -19.62
CA GLU A 212 9.84 -26.75 -20.74
C GLU A 212 8.87 -25.64 -20.32
N ARG A 213 8.31 -25.73 -19.12
CA ARG A 213 7.41 -24.69 -18.58
C ARG A 213 8.14 -23.36 -18.41
N ARG A 214 9.38 -23.38 -17.91
CA ARG A 214 10.20 -22.17 -17.75
C ARG A 214 10.62 -21.59 -19.10
N GLN A 215 10.96 -22.44 -20.07
CA GLN A 215 11.30 -22.03 -21.44
C GLN A 215 10.11 -21.42 -22.18
N LEU A 216 8.88 -21.90 -21.96
CA LEU A 216 7.65 -21.29 -22.49
C LEU A 216 7.52 -19.83 -22.04
N ILE A 217 7.73 -19.57 -20.74
CA ILE A 217 7.63 -18.23 -20.16
C ILE A 217 8.74 -17.32 -20.71
N LEU A 218 9.98 -17.81 -20.73
CA LEU A 218 11.13 -17.08 -21.29
C LEU A 218 10.93 -16.73 -22.76
N SER A 219 10.47 -17.69 -23.55
CA SER A 219 10.19 -17.48 -24.98
C SER A 219 9.09 -16.44 -25.18
N ARG A 220 8.03 -16.46 -24.36
CA ARG A 220 6.99 -15.40 -24.41
C ARG A 220 7.58 -14.04 -24.06
N CYS A 221 8.34 -13.93 -22.97
CA CYS A 221 8.94 -12.66 -22.53
C CYS A 221 9.88 -12.11 -23.60
N HIS A 222 10.74 -12.95 -24.19
CA HIS A 222 11.66 -12.55 -25.24
C HIS A 222 10.93 -12.03 -26.50
N ARG A 223 9.83 -12.69 -26.91
CA ARG A 223 9.00 -12.22 -28.04
C ARG A 223 8.38 -10.83 -27.79
N GLU A 224 8.09 -10.50 -26.54
CA GLU A 224 7.53 -9.19 -26.14
C GLU A 224 8.63 -8.16 -25.78
N GLY A 225 9.90 -8.46 -26.07
CA GLY A 225 11.02 -7.57 -25.79
C GLY A 225 11.35 -7.41 -24.29
N ILE A 226 10.88 -8.32 -23.44
CA ILE A 226 11.17 -8.31 -22.00
C ILE A 226 12.47 -9.07 -21.75
N GLU A 227 13.54 -8.32 -21.49
CA GLU A 227 14.87 -8.88 -21.23
C GLU A 227 15.08 -9.34 -19.79
N LYS A 228 14.36 -8.73 -18.82
CA LYS A 228 14.55 -9.01 -17.39
C LYS A 228 13.54 -10.02 -16.89
N VAL A 229 13.97 -11.28 -16.85
CA VAL A 229 13.20 -12.39 -16.27
C VAL A 229 13.95 -12.96 -15.06
N LEU A 230 13.41 -12.73 -13.86
CA LEU A 230 13.98 -13.19 -12.59
C LEU A 230 13.20 -14.41 -12.08
N PHE A 231 13.85 -15.56 -11.96
CA PHE A 231 13.26 -16.72 -11.31
C PHE A 231 13.48 -16.67 -9.79
N VAL A 232 12.41 -16.89 -9.02
CA VAL A 232 12.49 -17.00 -7.55
C VAL A 232 12.03 -18.40 -7.14
N GLU A 233 13.00 -19.26 -6.82
CA GLU A 233 12.76 -20.64 -6.42
C GLU A 233 12.70 -20.76 -4.89
N SER A 234 11.59 -21.27 -4.35
CA SER A 234 11.47 -21.60 -2.93
C SER A 234 11.58 -23.10 -2.71
N VAL A 235 12.61 -23.51 -1.97
CA VAL A 235 12.93 -24.92 -1.65
C VAL A 235 12.84 -25.13 -0.14
N ILE A 236 11.84 -25.88 0.31
CA ILE A 236 11.70 -26.25 1.73
C ILE A 236 12.15 -27.71 1.89
N LYS A 237 13.24 -27.92 2.63
CA LYS A 237 13.77 -29.25 2.98
C LYS A 237 13.29 -29.69 4.36
N ASP A 238 13.00 -28.73 5.24
CA ASP A 238 12.50 -28.99 6.59
C ASP A 238 11.05 -29.49 6.55
N LYS A 239 10.85 -30.79 6.85
CA LYS A 239 9.53 -31.44 6.83
C LYS A 239 8.52 -30.76 7.77
N LYS A 240 8.96 -30.25 8.93
CA LYS A 240 8.06 -29.56 9.88
C LYS A 240 7.55 -28.25 9.29
N LYS A 241 8.42 -27.52 8.58
CA LYS A 241 8.00 -26.29 7.88
C LYS A 241 7.02 -26.58 6.75
N VAL A 242 7.23 -27.67 6.00
CA VAL A 242 6.30 -28.09 4.94
C VAL A 242 4.92 -28.35 5.54
N GLU A 243 4.85 -29.11 6.64
CA GLU A 243 3.59 -29.44 7.31
C GLU A 243 2.89 -28.19 7.88
N ASN A 244 3.63 -27.31 8.57
CA ASN A 244 3.08 -26.03 9.04
C ASN A 244 2.52 -25.19 7.89
N ASN A 245 3.22 -25.14 6.76
CA ASN A 245 2.74 -24.43 5.58
C ASN A 245 1.50 -25.08 4.96
N MET A 246 1.36 -26.41 5.02
CA MET A 246 0.14 -27.11 4.59
C MET A 246 -1.05 -26.70 5.47
N ILE A 247 -0.86 -26.67 6.79
CA ILE A 247 -1.90 -26.27 7.75
C ILE A 247 -2.31 -24.80 7.53
N GLU A 248 -1.34 -23.88 7.40
CA GLU A 248 -1.64 -22.47 7.16
C GLU A 248 -2.32 -22.24 5.81
N ASN A 249 -1.92 -22.97 4.76
CA ASN A 249 -2.62 -22.93 3.48
C ASN A 249 -4.02 -23.52 3.58
N TRP A 250 -4.24 -24.59 4.35
CA TRP A 250 -5.58 -25.16 4.57
C TRP A 250 -6.53 -24.12 5.19
N LYS A 251 -6.09 -23.41 6.24
CA LYS A 251 -6.90 -22.38 6.93
C LYS A 251 -7.35 -21.23 6.02
N SER A 252 -6.61 -20.95 4.96
CA SER A 252 -6.75 -19.71 4.19
C SER A 252 -7.05 -19.94 2.69
N SER A 253 -6.88 -21.15 2.18
CA SER A 253 -7.05 -21.47 0.76
C SER A 253 -8.50 -21.76 0.40
N PRO A 254 -9.01 -21.18 -0.71
CA PRO A 254 -10.32 -21.54 -1.25
C PRO A 254 -10.44 -23.02 -1.66
N ASP A 255 -9.32 -23.68 -2.00
CA ASP A 255 -9.31 -25.07 -2.46
C ASP A 255 -9.78 -26.05 -1.35
N TYR A 256 -9.65 -25.68 -0.08
CA TYR A 256 -9.93 -26.56 1.07
C TYR A 256 -11.10 -26.08 1.93
N GLN A 257 -11.93 -25.16 1.42
CA GLN A 257 -13.16 -24.77 2.11
C GLN A 257 -14.02 -26.00 2.42
N ASN A 258 -14.38 -26.16 3.69
CA ASN A 258 -15.17 -27.26 4.25
C ASN A 258 -14.49 -28.64 4.29
N HIS A 259 -13.17 -28.72 4.13
CA HIS A 259 -12.42 -29.96 4.41
C HIS A 259 -11.92 -29.96 5.85
N THR A 260 -11.81 -31.15 6.47
CA THR A 260 -11.08 -31.25 7.74
C THR A 260 -9.58 -31.04 7.52
N GLU A 261 -8.85 -30.76 8.60
CA GLU A 261 -7.40 -30.61 8.56
C GLU A 261 -6.73 -31.88 8.01
N GLU A 262 -7.17 -33.05 8.47
CA GLU A 262 -6.62 -34.34 8.06
C GLU A 262 -6.84 -34.62 6.57
N GLU A 263 -8.04 -34.34 6.05
CA GLU A 263 -8.38 -34.50 4.64
C GLU A 263 -7.53 -33.60 3.75
N ALA A 264 -7.39 -32.32 4.14
CA ALA A 264 -6.61 -31.35 3.40
C ALA A 264 -5.11 -31.72 3.39
N ILE A 265 -4.56 -32.11 4.54
CA ILE A 265 -3.15 -32.54 4.64
C ILE A 265 -2.92 -33.79 3.79
N LYS A 266 -3.82 -34.77 3.80
CA LYS A 266 -3.72 -35.97 2.96
C LYS A 266 -3.69 -35.60 1.47
N HIS A 267 -4.64 -34.79 1.02
CA HIS A 267 -4.70 -34.32 -0.37
C HIS A 267 -3.46 -33.52 -0.76
N PHE A 268 -2.94 -32.67 0.12
CA PHE A 268 -1.69 -31.94 -0.10
C PHE A 268 -0.48 -32.87 -0.28
N ARG A 269 -0.36 -33.92 0.55
CA ARG A 269 0.73 -34.88 0.47
C ARG A 269 0.68 -35.67 -0.85
N GLU A 270 -0.50 -36.13 -1.26
CA GLU A 270 -0.70 -36.80 -2.55
C GLU A 270 -0.34 -35.87 -3.72
N ARG A 271 -0.85 -34.63 -3.68
CA ARG A 271 -0.54 -33.60 -4.67
C ARG A 271 0.97 -33.35 -4.76
N LEU A 272 1.66 -33.24 -3.62
CA LEU A 272 3.11 -33.02 -3.58
C LEU A 272 3.87 -34.20 -4.20
N ALA A 273 3.44 -35.45 -3.94
CA ALA A 273 4.05 -36.64 -4.53
C ALA A 273 3.93 -36.67 -6.07
N TYR A 274 2.85 -36.14 -6.65
CA TYR A 274 2.73 -36.00 -8.10
C TYR A 274 3.71 -34.97 -8.67
N TYR A 275 3.79 -33.78 -8.05
CA TYR A 275 4.66 -32.71 -8.51
C TYR A 275 6.16 -33.01 -8.34
N ASP A 276 6.53 -33.80 -7.32
CA ASP A 276 7.92 -34.17 -7.06
C ASP A 276 8.52 -35.02 -8.19
N LYS A 277 7.68 -35.83 -8.88
CA LYS A 277 8.10 -36.66 -10.03
C LYS A 277 8.63 -35.85 -11.22
N GLU A 278 8.14 -34.62 -11.39
CA GLU A 278 8.52 -33.72 -12.49
C GLU A 278 9.45 -32.58 -12.04
N TYR A 279 9.83 -32.55 -10.77
CA TYR A 279 10.54 -31.41 -10.23
C TYR A 279 12.00 -31.36 -10.68
N VAL A 280 12.29 -30.42 -11.57
CA VAL A 280 13.64 -30.07 -11.98
C VAL A 280 13.97 -28.68 -11.45
N SER A 281 14.81 -28.64 -10.41
CA SER A 281 15.26 -27.39 -9.80
C SER A 281 15.92 -26.48 -10.84
N VAL A 282 15.79 -25.17 -10.68
CA VAL A 282 16.50 -24.19 -11.53
C VAL A 282 18.01 -24.44 -11.42
N ASP A 283 18.82 -24.44 -12.46
CA ASP A 283 20.26 -24.71 -12.30
C ASP A 283 21.12 -23.76 -13.15
N ASN A 284 22.44 -23.93 -13.06
CA ASN A 284 23.43 -23.10 -13.76
C ASN A 284 23.62 -23.47 -15.23
N SER A 285 22.90 -24.46 -15.76
CA SER A 285 23.11 -24.91 -17.15
C SER A 285 22.67 -23.88 -18.20
N THR A 286 22.01 -22.81 -17.77
CA THR A 286 21.41 -21.76 -18.61
C THR A 286 21.76 -20.38 -18.05
N ASN A 287 21.91 -19.36 -18.90
CA ASN A 287 22.21 -17.95 -18.55
C ASN A 287 21.04 -17.24 -17.80
N LEU A 288 20.34 -17.95 -16.92
CA LEU A 288 19.16 -17.46 -16.21
C LEU A 288 19.53 -16.57 -15.03
N GLN A 289 18.74 -15.52 -14.83
CA GLN A 289 18.76 -14.74 -13.61
C GLN A 289 17.84 -15.40 -12.58
N TYR A 290 18.38 -15.84 -11.44
CA TYR A 290 17.57 -16.53 -10.45
C TYR A 290 18.04 -16.34 -9.00
N ILE A 291 17.10 -16.46 -8.07
CA ILE A 291 17.31 -16.50 -6.62
C ILE A 291 16.66 -17.76 -6.07
N LYS A 292 17.42 -18.57 -5.34
CA LYS A 292 16.91 -19.74 -4.62
C LYS A 292 16.91 -19.49 -3.12
N LEU A 293 15.78 -19.77 -2.49
CA LEU A 293 15.59 -19.66 -1.06
C LEU A 293 15.42 -21.05 -0.46
N TYR A 294 16.41 -21.49 0.32
CA TYR A 294 16.34 -22.75 1.05
C TYR A 294 15.80 -22.52 2.47
N ASP A 295 14.73 -23.24 2.81
CA ASP A 295 14.03 -23.17 4.10
C ASP A 295 13.66 -21.73 4.51
N VAL A 296 13.34 -20.90 3.52
CA VAL A 296 13.04 -19.45 3.63
C VAL A 296 14.10 -18.69 4.41
N GLY A 297 15.23 -18.46 3.73
CA GLY A 297 16.31 -17.58 4.20
C GLY A 297 17.48 -18.27 4.91
N LYS A 298 17.42 -19.59 5.22
CA LYS A 298 18.56 -20.29 5.84
C LYS A 298 19.78 -20.35 4.91
N LYS A 299 19.55 -20.49 3.61
CA LYS A 299 20.56 -20.38 2.56
C LYS A 299 19.93 -19.71 1.35
N VAL A 300 20.64 -18.75 0.78
CA VAL A 300 20.27 -18.07 -0.46
C VAL A 300 21.32 -18.37 -1.51
N VAL A 301 20.90 -18.76 -2.71
CA VAL A 301 21.77 -18.89 -3.88
C VAL A 301 21.28 -17.93 -4.93
N ALA A 302 22.17 -17.09 -5.45
CA ALA A 302 21.83 -16.10 -6.47
C ALA A 302 22.74 -16.31 -7.69
N ASN A 303 22.17 -16.14 -8.88
CA ASN A 303 22.89 -16.26 -10.14
C ASN A 303 22.48 -15.12 -11.07
N ASN A 304 23.49 -14.46 -11.67
CA ASN A 304 23.32 -13.41 -12.65
C ASN A 304 22.33 -12.29 -12.24
N ILE A 305 22.35 -11.87 -10.97
CA ILE A 305 21.51 -10.76 -10.47
C ILE A 305 22.12 -9.45 -10.95
N THR A 306 21.48 -8.84 -11.94
CA THR A 306 21.93 -7.62 -12.62
C THR A 306 20.78 -6.64 -12.68
N GLY A 307 21.06 -5.38 -12.35
CA GLY A 307 20.06 -4.33 -12.32
C GLY A 307 19.53 -4.01 -10.93
N TYR A 308 18.92 -2.84 -10.81
CA TYR A 308 18.46 -2.29 -9.54
C TYR A 308 17.29 -3.10 -8.95
N LEU A 309 16.22 -3.36 -9.71
CA LEU A 309 15.04 -4.04 -9.17
C LEU A 309 15.34 -5.49 -8.73
N PRO A 310 16.07 -6.32 -9.52
CA PRO A 310 16.48 -7.65 -9.07
C PRO A 310 17.32 -7.62 -7.78
N SER A 311 18.23 -6.64 -7.63
CA SER A 311 19.02 -6.48 -6.40
C SER A 311 18.16 -6.10 -5.19
N ARG A 312 17.17 -5.22 -5.35
CA ARG A 312 16.23 -4.86 -4.26
C ARG A 312 15.36 -6.05 -3.86
N ILE A 313 14.88 -6.83 -4.85
CA ILE A 313 14.15 -8.07 -4.60
C ILE A 313 15.04 -9.04 -3.80
N MET A 314 16.27 -9.29 -4.24
CA MET A 314 17.21 -10.15 -3.52
C MET A 314 17.42 -9.70 -2.07
N PHE A 315 17.58 -8.40 -1.85
CA PHE A 315 17.78 -7.84 -0.52
C PHE A 315 16.58 -8.09 0.41
N LEU A 316 15.34 -7.92 -0.08
CA LEU A 316 14.14 -8.30 0.68
C LEU A 316 14.14 -9.81 0.98
N LEU A 317 14.34 -10.64 -0.04
CA LEU A 317 14.24 -12.09 0.08
C LEU A 317 15.23 -12.68 1.10
N MET A 318 16.41 -12.06 1.26
CA MET A 318 17.39 -12.44 2.28
C MET A 318 16.92 -12.17 3.72
N ASN A 319 15.95 -11.27 3.92
CA ASN A 319 15.43 -10.88 5.22
C ASN A 319 14.07 -11.53 5.55
N LEU A 320 13.44 -12.22 4.60
CA LEU A 320 12.14 -12.86 4.82
C LEU A 320 12.20 -14.10 5.72
N HIS A 321 11.11 -14.36 6.44
CA HIS A 321 10.85 -15.61 7.13
C HIS A 321 9.35 -15.94 7.13
N LEU A 322 8.99 -17.19 7.45
CA LEU A 322 7.59 -17.67 7.47
C LEU A 322 6.93 -17.68 8.85
N ASN A 323 7.63 -17.29 9.92
CA ASN A 323 7.03 -17.30 11.25
C ASN A 323 5.82 -16.33 11.31
N PRO A 324 4.61 -16.84 11.63
CA PRO A 324 3.45 -15.99 11.81
C PRO A 324 3.65 -15.17 13.09
N ARG A 325 3.58 -13.86 12.97
CA ARG A 325 3.70 -12.93 14.09
C ARG A 325 2.83 -11.69 13.83
N PRO A 326 2.17 -11.16 14.85
CA PRO A 326 1.49 -9.89 14.70
C PRO A 326 2.52 -8.74 14.72
N ILE A 327 2.21 -7.71 13.92
CA ILE A 327 2.85 -6.40 13.97
C ILE A 327 1.76 -5.44 14.46
N TRP A 328 1.95 -4.90 15.65
CA TRP A 328 1.02 -3.96 16.26
C TRP A 328 1.43 -2.54 15.91
N LEU A 329 0.49 -1.76 15.40
CA LEU A 329 0.65 -0.34 15.10
C LEU A 329 -0.24 0.45 16.04
N CYS A 330 0.31 1.48 16.70
CA CYS A 330 -0.50 2.48 17.37
C CYS A 330 0.16 3.85 17.27
N ARG A 331 -0.67 4.89 17.37
CA ARG A 331 -0.17 6.25 17.49
C ARG A 331 0.38 6.49 18.89
N SER A 332 1.26 7.48 19.05
CA SER A 332 1.48 8.06 20.36
C SER A 332 0.14 8.50 20.98
N GLY A 333 0.10 8.55 22.30
CA GLY A 333 -0.99 9.21 23.02
C GLY A 333 -1.17 10.64 22.53
N GLN A 334 -2.37 11.19 22.75
CA GLN A 334 -2.68 12.56 22.36
C GLN A 334 -1.67 13.54 23.00
N SER A 335 -1.19 14.47 22.19
CA SER A 335 -0.26 15.52 22.62
C SER A 335 -0.93 16.89 22.68
N GLU A 336 -0.33 17.85 23.37
CA GLU A 336 -0.86 19.22 23.53
C GLU A 336 -1.15 19.95 22.20
N TRP A 337 -0.30 19.75 21.19
CA TRP A 337 -0.55 20.33 19.87
C TRP A 337 -1.65 19.61 19.11
N GLU A 338 -1.76 18.30 19.28
CA GLU A 338 -2.86 17.55 18.68
C GLU A 338 -4.22 17.93 19.28
N SER A 339 -4.31 18.08 20.60
CA SER A 339 -5.54 18.50 21.28
C SER A 339 -6.01 19.89 20.84
N SER A 340 -5.07 20.79 20.53
CA SER A 340 -5.34 22.14 20.01
C SER A 340 -5.43 22.21 18.47
N GLY A 341 -5.35 21.08 17.76
CA GLY A 341 -5.50 21.02 16.30
C GLY A 341 -4.30 21.54 15.49
N ARG A 342 -3.16 21.78 16.15
CA ARG A 342 -1.90 22.22 15.53
C ARG A 342 -1.18 21.04 14.87
N LYS A 343 -0.42 21.31 13.80
CA LYS A 343 0.30 20.30 13.02
C LYS A 343 1.76 20.15 13.47
N GLY A 344 2.28 18.92 13.43
CA GLY A 344 3.69 18.63 13.70
C GLY A 344 4.07 18.80 15.18
N GLY A 345 5.30 19.24 15.43
CA GLY A 345 5.84 19.49 16.76
C GLY A 345 6.29 18.23 17.51
N ASP A 346 6.87 18.45 18.69
CA ASP A 346 7.24 17.40 19.65
C ASP A 346 6.88 17.80 21.10
N THR A 347 5.58 18.03 21.31
CA THR A 347 5.04 18.44 22.61
C THR A 347 4.75 17.26 23.53
N GLU A 348 4.58 17.58 24.80
CA GLU A 348 4.19 16.64 25.85
C GLU A 348 2.83 15.97 25.57
N LEU A 349 2.60 14.83 26.22
CA LEU A 349 1.31 14.14 26.24
C LEU A 349 0.31 14.92 27.09
N THR A 350 -0.95 14.89 26.70
CA THR A 350 -2.06 15.34 27.55
C THR A 350 -2.32 14.31 28.65
N ALA A 351 -3.17 14.64 29.64
CA ALA A 351 -3.61 13.67 30.65
C ALA A 351 -4.31 12.44 30.02
N GLU A 352 -5.07 12.63 28.94
CA GLU A 352 -5.65 11.53 28.17
C GLU A 352 -4.57 10.69 27.47
N GLY A 353 -3.56 11.34 26.87
CA GLY A 353 -2.42 10.66 26.26
C GLY A 353 -1.62 9.83 27.27
N GLU A 354 -1.47 10.32 28.49
CA GLU A 354 -0.82 9.58 29.58
C GLU A 354 -1.67 8.37 30.01
N ASN A 355 -2.99 8.54 30.15
CA ASN A 355 -3.91 7.43 30.44
C ASN A 355 -3.88 6.34 29.34
N PHE A 356 -3.78 6.75 28.07
CA PHE A 356 -3.58 5.80 26.98
C PHE A 356 -2.30 4.98 27.16
N SER A 357 -1.22 5.60 27.62
CA SER A 357 0.09 4.95 27.81
C SER A 357 0.01 3.83 28.85
N HIS A 358 -0.73 4.03 29.94
CA HIS A 358 -1.00 2.98 30.94
C HIS A 358 -1.84 1.85 30.37
N LYS A 359 -2.93 2.18 29.65
CA LYS A 359 -3.80 1.17 29.04
C LYS A 359 -3.10 0.37 27.95
N LEU A 360 -2.22 1.01 27.18
CA LEU A 360 -1.38 0.35 26.18
C LEU A 360 -0.47 -0.67 26.84
N ALA A 361 0.19 -0.31 27.95
CA ALA A 361 1.03 -1.24 28.69
C ALA A 361 0.25 -2.44 29.23
N ALA A 362 -0.90 -2.21 29.87
CA ALA A 362 -1.77 -3.30 30.33
C ALA A 362 -2.21 -4.22 29.18
N TRP A 363 -2.65 -3.63 28.06
CA TRP A 363 -3.08 -4.40 26.89
C TRP A 363 -1.96 -5.24 26.30
N VAL A 364 -0.73 -4.71 26.21
CA VAL A 364 0.42 -5.46 25.71
C VAL A 364 0.68 -6.68 26.58
N GLU A 365 0.76 -6.52 27.90
CA GLU A 365 0.96 -7.63 28.84
C GLU A 365 -0.14 -8.69 28.74
N GLU A 366 -1.39 -8.28 28.56
CA GLU A 366 -2.53 -9.21 28.42
C GLU A 366 -2.55 -9.99 27.09
N ASN A 367 -1.95 -9.44 26.03
CA ASN A 367 -2.03 -9.99 24.67
C ASN A 367 -0.75 -10.69 24.20
N ILE A 368 0.31 -10.66 25.01
CA ILE A 368 1.54 -11.42 24.78
C ILE A 368 1.25 -12.91 24.95
N LYS A 369 1.68 -13.72 23.97
CA LYS A 369 1.55 -15.18 24.04
C LYS A 369 2.77 -15.79 24.71
N ASN A 370 2.56 -16.69 25.67
CA ASN A 370 3.61 -17.54 26.25
C ASN A 370 4.86 -16.78 26.74
N ASN A 371 4.69 -15.58 27.30
CA ASN A 371 5.80 -14.70 27.71
C ASN A 371 6.83 -14.44 26.60
N GLU A 372 6.39 -14.35 25.34
CA GLU A 372 7.28 -13.95 24.26
C GLU A 372 7.79 -12.51 24.45
N GLU A 373 9.06 -12.28 24.09
CA GLU A 373 9.60 -10.93 24.08
C GLU A 373 8.99 -10.12 22.94
N VAL A 374 8.35 -9.00 23.24
CA VAL A 374 7.92 -8.01 22.23
C VAL A 374 9.01 -6.98 22.04
N THR A 375 9.32 -6.60 20.81
CA THR A 375 10.21 -5.45 20.56
C THR A 375 9.37 -4.20 20.31
N ILE A 376 9.61 -3.15 21.11
CA ILE A 376 8.86 -1.89 21.04
C ILE A 376 9.66 -0.87 20.24
N TRP A 377 9.09 -0.37 19.15
CA TRP A 377 9.72 0.58 18.26
C TRP A 377 9.00 1.91 18.42
N THR A 378 9.77 2.95 18.70
CA THR A 378 9.26 4.30 18.87
C THR A 378 9.92 5.21 17.85
N SER A 379 9.27 6.32 17.51
CA SER A 379 9.98 7.44 16.91
C SER A 379 10.93 8.08 17.93
N THR A 380 11.71 9.07 17.51
CA THR A 380 12.56 9.84 18.43
C THR A 380 11.82 10.96 19.16
N TYR A 381 10.55 11.20 18.80
CA TYR A 381 9.71 12.22 19.43
C TYR A 381 9.28 11.83 20.84
N LYS A 382 9.35 12.80 21.77
CA LYS A 382 8.99 12.66 23.19
C LYS A 382 7.65 11.97 23.40
N ARG A 383 6.61 12.39 22.65
CA ARG A 383 5.26 11.82 22.79
C ARG A 383 5.21 10.32 22.53
N SER A 384 5.95 9.83 21.54
CA SER A 384 6.02 8.40 21.20
C SER A 384 6.82 7.62 22.23
N ILE A 385 7.94 8.18 22.69
CA ILE A 385 8.78 7.59 23.75
C ILE A 385 8.00 7.47 25.05
N ARG A 386 7.32 8.54 25.48
CA ARG A 386 6.48 8.53 26.70
C ARG A 386 5.33 7.55 26.61
N THR A 387 4.69 7.43 25.44
CA THR A 387 3.60 6.46 25.28
C THR A 387 4.02 5.01 25.52
N ALA A 388 5.26 4.66 25.19
CA ALA A 388 5.80 3.33 25.40
C ALA A 388 6.43 3.12 26.80
N GLN A 389 6.51 4.15 27.66
CA GLN A 389 7.41 4.14 28.83
C GLN A 389 7.09 3.03 29.85
N TYR A 390 5.81 2.70 30.02
CA TYR A 390 5.35 1.72 31.01
C TYR A 390 5.42 0.26 30.53
N ILE A 391 5.80 0.02 29.27
CA ILE A 391 5.85 -1.34 28.71
C ILE A 391 7.19 -1.98 29.11
N PRO A 392 7.25 -3.09 29.86
CA PRO A 392 8.49 -3.67 30.38
C PRO A 392 9.27 -4.51 29.35
N HIS A 393 9.35 -4.04 28.11
CA HIS A 393 10.01 -4.71 26.98
C HIS A 393 11.12 -3.85 26.35
N PRO A 394 12.06 -4.47 25.59
CA PRO A 394 13.11 -3.75 24.87
C PRO A 394 12.54 -2.67 23.95
N LYS A 395 13.10 -1.46 24.05
CA LYS A 395 12.69 -0.30 23.26
C LYS A 395 13.80 0.12 22.31
N VAL A 396 13.43 0.40 21.07
CA VAL A 396 14.32 0.96 20.05
C VAL A 396 13.72 2.29 19.58
N HIS A 397 14.56 3.33 19.57
CA HIS A 397 14.21 4.65 19.06
C HIS A 397 14.69 4.77 17.62
N VAL A 398 13.75 4.92 16.68
CA VAL A 398 14.02 4.88 15.24
C VAL A 398 13.62 6.21 14.63
N ARG A 399 14.61 7.01 14.21
CA ARG A 399 14.38 8.32 13.59
C ARG A 399 13.54 8.25 12.32
N ALA A 400 13.66 7.17 11.56
CA ALA A 400 12.81 6.94 10.39
C ALA A 400 11.31 6.76 10.73
N LEU A 401 10.94 6.60 12.00
CA LEU A 401 9.55 6.60 12.48
C LEU A 401 9.06 7.97 12.96
N ASP A 402 9.84 9.04 12.86
CA ASP A 402 9.38 10.40 13.17
C ASP A 402 8.21 10.80 12.27
N ASP A 403 7.34 11.71 12.75
CA ASP A 403 6.20 12.18 11.95
C ASP A 403 6.68 12.87 10.67
N LEU A 404 5.76 13.03 9.71
CA LEU A 404 6.04 13.81 8.51
C LEU A 404 6.39 15.25 8.90
N ASP A 405 7.56 15.71 8.46
CA ASP A 405 8.00 17.08 8.73
C ASP A 405 7.08 18.09 8.02
N ARG A 406 6.39 18.89 8.81
CA ARG A 406 5.45 19.89 8.30
C ARG A 406 6.14 21.18 7.86
N GLY A 407 7.46 21.31 7.97
CA GLY A 407 8.20 22.48 7.51
C GLY A 407 7.58 23.79 8.03
N GLU A 408 7.24 24.68 7.10
CA GLU A 408 6.61 25.98 7.42
C GLU A 408 5.20 25.87 8.04
N TRP A 409 4.56 24.70 8.00
CA TRP A 409 3.26 24.45 8.62
C TRP A 409 3.35 23.94 10.07
N GLN A 410 4.56 23.78 10.63
CA GLN A 410 4.70 23.34 12.02
C GLN A 410 4.08 24.34 13.00
N GLY A 411 3.28 23.83 13.94
CA GLY A 411 2.58 24.62 14.96
C GLY A 411 1.33 25.34 14.47
N LEU A 412 1.06 25.37 13.16
CA LEU A 412 -0.13 26.00 12.59
C LEU A 412 -1.33 25.06 12.69
N THR A 413 -2.52 25.64 12.86
CA THR A 413 -3.78 24.92 12.67
C THR A 413 -4.11 24.81 11.18
N ARG A 414 -5.06 23.95 10.84
CA ARG A 414 -5.57 23.86 9.46
C ARG A 414 -6.14 25.20 8.98
N GLU A 415 -6.78 25.94 9.87
CA GLU A 415 -7.40 27.23 9.56
C GLU A 415 -6.34 28.30 9.31
N ASP A 416 -5.26 28.30 10.09
CA ASP A 416 -4.12 29.20 9.88
C ASP A 416 -3.49 28.97 8.51
N ILE A 417 -3.19 27.72 8.16
CA ILE A 417 -2.58 27.35 6.86
C ILE A 417 -3.45 27.80 5.69
N LEU A 418 -4.77 27.57 5.80
CA LEU A 418 -5.73 27.95 4.77
C LEU A 418 -5.79 29.48 4.60
N LYS A 419 -5.68 30.24 5.69
CA LYS A 419 -5.68 31.71 5.65
C LYS A 419 -4.37 32.27 5.12
N THR A 420 -3.23 31.76 5.58
CA THR A 420 -1.91 32.32 5.24
C THR A 420 -1.41 31.87 3.88
N THR A 421 -1.71 30.63 3.47
CA THR A 421 -1.19 30.00 2.24
C THR A 421 -2.27 29.13 1.55
N PRO A 422 -3.36 29.73 1.04
CA PRO A 422 -4.47 28.98 0.43
C PRO A 422 -4.05 28.19 -0.82
N GLU A 423 -3.14 28.72 -1.64
CA GLU A 423 -2.63 28.02 -2.83
C GLU A 423 -1.93 26.71 -2.46
N GLU A 424 -1.02 26.78 -1.49
CA GLU A 424 -0.29 25.62 -0.96
C GLU A 424 -1.24 24.61 -0.30
N PHE A 425 -2.26 25.09 0.43
CA PHE A 425 -3.29 24.24 0.98
C PHE A 425 -4.05 23.47 -0.11
N GLY A 426 -4.44 24.15 -1.18
CA GLY A 426 -5.13 23.56 -2.34
C GLY A 426 -4.27 22.50 -3.02
N ALA A 427 -3.03 22.85 -3.35
CA ALA A 427 -2.06 21.96 -4.00
C ALA A 427 -1.80 20.69 -3.16
N HIS A 428 -1.61 20.83 -1.85
CA HIS A 428 -1.48 19.69 -0.93
C HIS A 428 -2.76 18.83 -0.90
N ASN A 429 -3.95 19.45 -0.90
CA ASN A 429 -5.21 18.70 -0.82
C ASN A 429 -5.51 17.93 -2.11
N ASP A 430 -5.04 18.43 -3.26
CA ASP A 430 -5.15 17.76 -4.55
C ASP A 430 -4.21 16.58 -4.72
N ASP A 431 -3.00 16.67 -4.18
CA ASP A 431 -1.98 15.62 -4.28
C ASP A 431 -1.18 15.47 -2.99
N LYS A 432 -1.82 14.89 -1.96
CA LYS A 432 -1.17 14.65 -0.67
C LYS A 432 0.03 13.71 -0.75
N LEU A 433 0.11 12.87 -1.78
CA LEU A 433 1.20 11.90 -1.92
C LEU A 433 2.50 12.62 -2.30
N ASN A 434 2.44 13.44 -3.35
CA ASN A 434 3.62 14.06 -3.96
C ASN A 434 3.93 15.45 -3.43
N TYR A 435 2.91 16.19 -2.98
CA TYR A 435 3.10 17.57 -2.56
C TYR A 435 4.04 17.63 -1.36
N ARG A 436 5.19 18.30 -1.55
CA ARG A 436 6.16 18.57 -0.50
C ARG A 436 5.83 19.90 0.15
N ILE A 437 5.55 19.85 1.45
CA ILE A 437 5.31 21.07 2.23
C ILE A 437 6.60 21.92 2.20
N PRO A 438 6.51 23.25 2.02
CA PRO A 438 7.69 24.11 2.02
C PRO A 438 8.60 23.86 3.23
N ARG A 439 9.88 23.59 2.96
CA ARG A 439 10.90 23.22 3.96
C ARG A 439 10.56 21.97 4.80
N GLY A 440 9.67 21.11 4.30
CA GLY A 440 9.25 19.87 4.96
C GLY A 440 9.32 18.67 4.02
N GLU A 441 8.50 17.67 4.32
CA GLU A 441 8.42 16.38 3.60
C GLU A 441 7.10 16.25 2.81
N CYS A 442 7.11 15.38 1.79
CA CYS A 442 5.90 14.73 1.26
C CYS A 442 5.80 13.28 1.73
N TYR A 443 4.71 12.57 1.38
CA TYR A 443 4.57 11.16 1.74
C TYR A 443 5.62 10.27 1.05
N LEU A 444 6.08 10.62 -0.15
CA LEU A 444 7.16 9.89 -0.82
C LEU A 444 8.48 9.96 -0.05
N ASP A 445 8.79 11.12 0.57
CA ASP A 445 9.98 11.28 1.41
C ASP A 445 9.90 10.34 2.63
N VAL A 446 8.72 10.25 3.25
CA VAL A 446 8.45 9.32 4.37
C VAL A 446 8.60 7.86 3.93
N ILE A 447 8.05 7.48 2.77
CA ILE A 447 8.18 6.14 2.18
C ILE A 447 9.65 5.79 1.96
N GLN A 448 10.44 6.72 1.42
CA GLN A 448 11.85 6.50 1.16
C GLN A 448 12.64 6.23 2.46
N ARG A 449 12.45 7.03 3.51
CA ARG A 449 13.18 6.82 4.79
C ARG A 449 12.70 5.61 5.57
N LEU A 450 11.47 5.14 5.36
CA LEU A 450 10.92 3.94 6.00
C LEU A 450 11.42 2.63 5.39
N GLU A 451 12.18 2.68 4.30
CA GLU A 451 12.69 1.47 3.64
C GLU A 451 13.48 0.57 4.61
N SER A 452 14.39 1.14 5.41
CA SER A 452 15.14 0.37 6.42
C SER A 452 14.25 -0.21 7.52
N VAL A 453 13.16 0.48 7.87
CA VAL A 453 12.20 0.04 8.89
C VAL A 453 11.45 -1.20 8.39
N ILE A 454 10.99 -1.19 7.13
CA ILE A 454 10.32 -2.34 6.52
C ILE A 454 11.23 -3.57 6.52
N LEU A 455 12.47 -3.40 6.09
CA LEU A 455 13.42 -4.51 6.00
C LEU A 455 13.68 -5.14 7.36
N GLU A 456 13.81 -4.29 8.39
CA GLU A 456 14.00 -4.75 9.76
C GLU A 456 12.73 -5.41 10.33
N LEU A 457 11.54 -4.90 9.97
CA LEU A 457 10.27 -5.52 10.36
C LEU A 457 10.13 -6.91 9.74
N GLU A 458 10.49 -7.08 8.47
CA GLU A 458 10.46 -8.37 7.78
C GLU A 458 11.45 -9.38 8.39
N ARG A 459 12.59 -8.89 8.90
CA ARG A 459 13.65 -9.69 9.56
C ARG A 459 13.29 -10.12 10.99
N THR A 460 12.62 -9.25 11.72
CA THR A 460 12.27 -9.43 13.15
C THR A 460 11.29 -10.58 13.30
N LYS A 461 11.61 -11.60 14.11
CA LYS A 461 10.82 -12.86 14.18
C LYS A 461 9.76 -12.88 15.28
N ASN A 462 9.88 -12.01 16.28
CA ASN A 462 8.97 -11.87 17.40
C ASN A 462 7.95 -10.75 17.13
N THR A 463 6.92 -10.69 17.97
CA THR A 463 5.92 -9.62 17.93
C THR A 463 6.60 -8.25 18.07
N SER A 464 6.16 -7.29 17.23
CA SER A 464 6.66 -5.91 17.24
C SER A 464 5.53 -4.95 17.50
N LEU A 465 5.72 -4.00 18.43
CA LEU A 465 4.82 -2.86 18.62
C LEU A 465 5.47 -1.59 18.11
N ILE A 466 4.84 -0.91 17.16
CA ILE A 466 5.29 0.36 16.60
C ILE A 466 4.42 1.48 17.14
N VAL A 467 4.99 2.32 18.00
CA VAL A 467 4.36 3.52 18.56
C VAL A 467 4.89 4.73 17.81
N SER A 468 4.11 5.30 16.90
CA SER A 468 4.58 6.38 16.00
C SER A 468 3.45 7.36 15.67
N HIS A 469 3.42 7.92 14.47
CA HIS A 469 2.58 9.04 14.07
C HIS A 469 1.76 8.69 12.82
N PRO A 470 0.72 9.47 12.47
CA PRO A 470 -0.17 9.13 11.37
C PRO A 470 0.57 8.84 10.05
N ALA A 471 1.51 9.68 9.61
CA ALA A 471 2.15 9.50 8.31
C ALA A 471 2.97 8.20 8.21
N PRO A 472 3.96 7.95 9.08
CA PRO A 472 4.73 6.70 9.02
C PRO A 472 3.87 5.44 9.23
N LEU A 473 2.90 5.48 10.15
CA LEU A 473 2.02 4.33 10.40
C LEU A 473 1.11 4.01 9.22
N ARG A 474 0.62 5.02 8.50
CA ARG A 474 -0.16 4.84 7.27
C ARG A 474 0.67 4.14 6.20
N CYS A 475 1.92 4.56 6.02
CA CYS A 475 2.82 3.94 5.06
C CYS A 475 3.08 2.47 5.45
N LEU A 476 3.49 2.21 6.71
CA LEU A 476 3.73 0.84 7.18
C LEU A 476 2.49 -0.05 7.06
N TYR A 477 1.31 0.47 7.41
CA TYR A 477 0.04 -0.24 7.19
C TYR A 477 -0.12 -0.60 5.72
N GLY A 478 -0.01 0.39 4.83
CA GLY A 478 -0.21 0.20 3.39
C GLY A 478 0.76 -0.81 2.77
N TYR A 479 2.01 -0.82 3.21
CA TYR A 479 2.98 -1.84 2.81
C TYR A 479 2.58 -3.25 3.27
N MET A 480 2.18 -3.40 4.53
CA MET A 480 1.84 -4.71 5.11
C MET A 480 0.55 -5.29 4.52
N THR A 481 -0.45 -4.45 4.26
CA THR A 481 -1.72 -4.85 3.65
C THR A 481 -1.66 -4.92 2.12
N GLY A 482 -0.67 -4.28 1.50
CA GLY A 482 -0.51 -4.22 0.05
C GLY A 482 -1.50 -3.26 -0.62
N GLU A 483 -1.86 -2.17 0.07
CA GLU A 483 -2.66 -1.09 -0.53
C GLU A 483 -1.84 -0.33 -1.60
N PRO A 484 -2.51 0.29 -2.59
CA PRO A 484 -1.87 1.23 -3.49
C PRO A 484 -1.30 2.44 -2.74
N ILE A 485 -0.13 2.93 -3.15
CA ILE A 485 0.59 4.04 -2.49
C ILE A 485 -0.23 5.34 -2.47
N GLU A 486 -1.09 5.54 -3.48
CA GLU A 486 -1.97 6.70 -3.62
C GLU A 486 -2.98 6.78 -2.48
N LYS A 487 -3.31 5.64 -1.84
CA LYS A 487 -4.21 5.60 -0.70
C LYS A 487 -3.52 5.88 0.62
N PHE A 488 -2.18 5.80 0.70
CA PHE A 488 -1.47 5.89 1.98
C PHE A 488 -1.81 7.17 2.76
N PRO A 489 -1.86 8.38 2.15
CA PRO A 489 -2.17 9.60 2.87
C PRO A 489 -3.56 9.64 3.53
N ASP A 490 -4.48 8.78 3.09
CA ASP A 490 -5.88 8.76 3.53
C ASP A 490 -6.22 7.55 4.40
N ILE A 491 -5.29 6.62 4.62
CA ILE A 491 -5.50 5.49 5.54
C ILE A 491 -5.82 6.01 6.95
N ASN A 492 -6.88 5.50 7.55
CA ASN A 492 -7.31 5.91 8.88
C ASN A 492 -6.52 5.18 9.96
N ILE A 493 -5.71 5.92 10.72
CA ILE A 493 -5.02 5.44 11.92
C ILE A 493 -5.56 6.27 13.11
N PRO A 494 -6.60 5.80 13.81
CA PRO A 494 -7.22 6.57 14.89
C PRO A 494 -6.33 6.64 16.14
N LEU A 495 -6.54 7.67 16.95
CA LEU A 495 -5.96 7.74 18.30
C LEU A 495 -6.51 6.62 19.19
N ASN A 496 -5.78 6.35 20.28
CA ASN A 496 -6.21 5.47 21.36
C ASN A 496 -6.55 4.03 20.92
N THR A 497 -5.95 3.61 19.81
CA THR A 497 -6.32 2.38 19.10
C THR A 497 -5.07 1.64 18.67
N ILE A 498 -5.09 0.32 18.85
CA ILE A 498 -4.08 -0.60 18.33
C ILE A 498 -4.62 -1.27 17.08
N ILE A 499 -3.82 -1.29 16.02
CA ILE A 499 -4.09 -2.04 14.80
C ILE A 499 -3.11 -3.21 14.76
N SER A 500 -3.61 -4.42 14.89
CA SER A 500 -2.85 -5.65 14.76
C SER A 500 -2.88 -6.14 13.32
N LEU A 501 -1.70 -6.25 12.73
CA LEU A 501 -1.46 -6.74 11.38
C LEU A 501 -0.81 -8.11 11.46
N LEU A 502 -1.48 -9.15 10.96
CA LEU A 502 -0.93 -10.49 10.86
C LEU A 502 -0.77 -10.86 9.38
N PRO A 503 0.44 -10.81 8.82
CA PRO A 503 0.70 -11.21 7.44
C PRO A 503 0.40 -12.70 7.22
N THR A 504 -0.38 -13.03 6.19
CA THR A 504 -0.73 -14.41 5.83
C THR A 504 -0.37 -14.72 4.39
N ALA A 505 -0.49 -15.99 4.00
CA ALA A 505 -0.30 -16.41 2.62
C ALA A 505 -1.36 -15.87 1.64
N TYR A 506 -2.43 -15.22 2.11
CA TYR A 506 -3.51 -14.66 1.29
C TYR A 506 -3.71 -13.14 1.44
N GLY A 507 -2.94 -12.48 2.30
CA GLY A 507 -3.02 -11.04 2.53
C GLY A 507 -2.48 -10.65 3.90
N CYS A 508 -3.19 -9.77 4.58
CA CYS A 508 -2.92 -9.42 5.97
C CYS A 508 -4.23 -9.43 6.73
N GLU A 509 -4.31 -10.18 7.82
CA GLU A 509 -5.44 -10.07 8.74
C GLU A 509 -5.26 -8.78 9.56
N VAL A 510 -6.32 -7.99 9.65
CA VAL A 510 -6.32 -6.70 10.36
C VAL A 510 -7.33 -6.76 11.49
N LYS A 511 -6.87 -6.53 12.72
CA LYS A 511 -7.73 -6.39 13.91
C LYS A 511 -7.50 -5.04 14.57
N THR A 512 -8.57 -4.45 15.08
CA THR A 512 -8.52 -3.12 15.69
C THR A 512 -9.01 -3.20 17.13
N TYR A 513 -8.24 -2.65 18.07
CA TYR A 513 -8.54 -2.64 19.50
C TYR A 513 -8.56 -1.21 20.00
N LYS A 514 -9.74 -0.69 20.33
CA LYS A 514 -9.92 0.65 20.91
C LYS A 514 -9.75 0.56 22.43
N LEU A 515 -8.81 1.30 22.99
CA LEU A 515 -8.48 1.24 24.43
C LEU A 515 -9.19 2.32 25.26
N MET A 516 -9.63 3.40 24.62
CA MET A 516 -10.36 4.51 25.25
C MET A 516 -11.49 4.99 24.39
#